data_AF-A0A9X3N3S2-F1
#
_entry.id   AF-A0A9X3N3S2-F1
#
_cell.length_a   1.000
_cell.length_b   1.000
_cell.length_c   1.000
_cell.angle_alpha   90.00
_cell.angle_beta   90.00
_cell.angle_gamma   90.00
#
_symmetry.space_group_name_H-M   'P 1'
#
loop_
_entity.id
_entity.type
_entity.pdbx_description
1 polymer ?
#
loop_
_entity_poly.entity_id
_entity_poly.type
_entity_poly.pdbx_seq_one_letter_code
_entity_poly.pdbx_strand_id
1 'polypeptide(L)'
;MAFDLIREIPDVSLAAEFDGEPLVQSFLVPMTRGRVGRVWITTAEAFTVPAFGRPWVSAQLVSLHASLGTRAFNRALVAGVRLRADVPAGLALAA
;
A
#
# COMPACT_ATOMS: atom_id res chain seq x y z
N MET A 1 -5.53 -8.83 13.08
CA MET A 1 -6.03 -7.55 12.53
C MET A 1 -6.02 -7.68 11.03
N ALA A 2 -7.07 -7.25 10.34
CA ALA A 2 -7.11 -7.21 8.88
C ALA A 2 -7.54 -5.80 8.48
N PHE A 3 -6.88 -5.23 7.46
CA PHE A 3 -7.27 -3.94 6.91
C PHE A 3 -8.38 -4.13 5.90
N ASP A 4 -9.38 -3.25 5.96
CA ASP A 4 -10.32 -3.09 4.86
C ASP A 4 -9.59 -2.37 3.71
N LEU A 5 -9.71 -2.93 2.51
CA LEU A 5 -8.98 -2.48 1.34
C LEU A 5 -9.94 -2.36 0.18
N ILE A 6 -10.06 -1.15 -0.35
CA ILE A 6 -10.83 -0.89 -1.56
C ILE A 6 -9.84 -0.81 -2.71
N ARG A 7 -9.92 -1.77 -3.64
CA ARG A 7 -9.08 -1.78 -4.83
C ARG A 7 -9.47 -0.61 -5.73
N GLU A 8 -8.51 0.23 -6.09
CA GLU A 8 -8.75 1.27 -7.08
C GLU A 8 -8.68 0.67 -8.49
N ILE A 9 -9.49 1.23 -9.39
CA ILE A 9 -9.36 0.97 -10.82
C ILE A 9 -8.00 1.56 -11.25
N PRO A 10 -7.20 0.84 -12.06
CA PRO A 10 -5.95 1.38 -12.57
C PRO A 10 -6.18 2.75 -13.23
N ASP A 11 -5.51 3.77 -12.72
CA ASP A 11 -5.57 5.15 -13.20
C ASP A 11 -4.14 5.60 -13.53
N VAL A 12 -3.89 5.85 -14.82
CA VAL A 12 -2.58 6.24 -15.34
C VAL A 12 -2.16 7.64 -14.88
N SER A 13 -3.11 8.53 -14.59
CA SER A 13 -2.84 9.87 -14.08
C SER A 13 -2.40 9.78 -12.63
N LEU A 14 -3.07 8.93 -11.85
CA LEU A 14 -2.70 8.63 -10.47
C LEU A 14 -1.37 7.85 -10.40
N ALA A 15 -1.10 6.98 -11.38
CA ALA A 15 0.17 6.25 -11.48
C ALA A 15 1.39 7.19 -11.57
N ALA A 16 1.25 8.31 -12.28
CA ALA A 16 2.31 9.32 -12.38
C ALA A 16 2.68 9.95 -11.02
N GLU A 17 1.78 9.92 -10.03
CA GLU A 17 2.05 10.39 -8.66
C GLU A 17 2.87 9.37 -7.84
N PHE A 18 3.04 8.13 -8.33
CA PHE A 18 3.71 7.03 -7.62
C PHE A 18 5.11 6.78 -8.17
N ASP A 19 6.06 7.59 -7.74
CA ASP A 19 7.49 7.49 -8.11
C ASP A 19 7.76 7.52 -9.63
N GLY A 20 6.81 7.99 -10.44
CA GLY A 20 6.91 8.00 -11.90
C GLY A 20 6.67 6.64 -12.58
N GLU A 21 6.04 5.68 -11.88
CA GLU A 21 5.72 4.38 -12.46
C GLU A 21 4.66 4.50 -13.57
N PRO A 22 4.81 3.79 -14.70
CA PRO A 22 3.88 3.88 -15.82
C PRO A 22 2.51 3.27 -15.50
N LEU A 23 2.46 2.29 -14.57
CA LEU A 23 1.23 1.67 -14.11
C LEU A 23 1.42 1.03 -12.73
N VAL A 24 0.43 1.19 -11.87
CA VAL A 24 0.42 0.60 -10.54
C VAL A 24 -0.89 -0.12 -10.25
N GLN A 25 -0.87 -0.96 -9.24
CA GLN A 25 -2.06 -1.42 -8.54
C GLN A 25 -2.12 -0.72 -7.18
N SER A 26 -3.13 0.12 -6.96
CA SER A 26 -3.37 0.80 -5.68
C SER A 26 -4.61 0.30 -4.95
N PHE A 27 -4.62 0.55 -3.65
CA PHE A 27 -5.70 0.26 -2.73
C PHE A 27 -5.89 1.46 -1.79
N LEU A 28 -7.14 1.87 -1.63
CA LEU A 28 -7.54 2.78 -0.57
C LEU A 28 -7.65 2.02 0.74
N VAL A 29 -7.14 2.63 1.81
CA VAL A 29 -7.18 2.13 3.17
C VAL A 29 -8.05 3.09 3.98
N PRO A 30 -9.30 2.72 4.33
CA PRO A 30 -10.15 3.51 5.20
C PRO A 30 -9.48 3.71 6.56
N MET A 31 -9.50 4.95 7.05
CA MET A 31 -8.92 5.33 8.34
C MET A 31 -10.01 5.93 9.24
N THR A 32 -9.66 6.16 10.51
CA THR A 32 -10.57 6.79 11.45
C THR A 32 -10.96 8.22 11.00
N ARG A 33 -12.17 8.65 11.38
CA ARG A 33 -12.75 9.96 11.05
C ARG A 33 -12.94 10.22 9.54
N GLY A 34 -13.20 9.17 8.76
CA GLY A 34 -13.50 9.29 7.33
C GLY A 34 -12.29 9.66 6.45
N ARG A 35 -11.08 9.64 7.02
CA ARG A 35 -9.85 9.80 6.25
C ARG A 35 -9.59 8.54 5.44
N VAL A 36 -8.91 8.71 4.32
CA VAL A 36 -8.49 7.60 3.46
C VAL A 36 -7.01 7.73 3.20
N GLY A 37 -6.29 6.65 3.44
CA GLY A 37 -4.89 6.49 3.05
C GLY A 37 -4.78 5.66 1.78
N ARG A 38 -3.58 5.57 1.23
CA ARG A 38 -3.33 4.79 0.03
C ARG A 38 -2.10 3.91 0.18
N VAL A 39 -2.19 2.74 -0.42
CA VAL A 39 -1.07 1.83 -0.60
C VAL A 39 -1.04 1.35 -2.04
N TRP A 40 0.14 1.10 -2.58
CA TRP A 40 0.29 0.69 -3.96
C TRP A 40 1.49 -0.24 -4.15
N ILE A 41 1.44 -1.01 -5.23
CA ILE A 41 2.52 -1.84 -5.77
C ILE A 41 2.58 -1.59 -7.28
N THR A 42 3.72 -1.85 -7.91
CA THR A 42 3.75 -1.83 -9.37
C THR A 42 2.90 -2.95 -9.95
N THR A 43 2.45 -2.77 -11.20
CA THR A 43 1.75 -3.85 -11.90
C THR A 43 2.66 -5.08 -12.08
N ALA A 44 3.97 -4.89 -12.25
CA ALA A 44 4.93 -6.01 -12.33
C ALA A 44 4.93 -6.85 -11.04
N GLU A 45 4.99 -6.19 -9.88
CA GLU A 45 4.90 -6.86 -8.58
C GLU A 45 3.55 -7.54 -8.39
N ALA A 46 2.45 -6.91 -8.84
CA ALA A 46 1.12 -7.49 -8.75
C ALA A 46 1.01 -8.85 -9.47
N PHE A 47 1.77 -9.09 -10.55
CA PHE A 47 1.82 -10.39 -11.22
C PHE A 47 2.54 -11.47 -10.42
N THR A 48 3.43 -11.07 -9.51
CA THR A 48 4.14 -12.01 -8.61
C THR A 48 3.42 -12.23 -7.28
N VAL A 49 2.45 -11.38 -6.94
CA VAL A 49 1.71 -11.47 -5.68
C VAL A 49 0.47 -12.36 -5.83
N PRO A 50 0.32 -13.42 -5.02
CA PRO A 50 -0.82 -14.32 -5.09
C PRO A 50 -2.18 -13.62 -4.85
N ALA A 51 -3.25 -14.21 -5.41
CA ALA A 51 -4.65 -13.83 -5.15
C ALA A 51 -4.96 -12.33 -5.38
N PHE A 52 -4.35 -11.74 -6.40
CA PHE A 52 -4.61 -10.36 -6.82
C PHE A 52 -4.34 -9.31 -5.73
N GLY A 53 -3.34 -9.56 -4.87
CA GLY A 53 -2.74 -8.54 -4.02
C GLY A 53 -3.43 -8.28 -2.68
N ARG A 54 -4.77 -8.31 -2.58
CA ARG A 54 -5.47 -7.84 -1.36
C ARG A 54 -5.05 -8.56 -0.07
N PRO A 55 -5.05 -9.90 0.01
CA PRO A 55 -4.63 -10.58 1.26
C PRO A 55 -3.17 -10.30 1.60
N TRP A 56 -2.31 -10.25 0.59
CA TRP A 56 -0.89 -9.94 0.76
C TRP A 56 -0.67 -8.50 1.23
N VAL A 57 -1.32 -7.51 0.60
CA VAL A 57 -1.26 -6.09 1.00
C VAL A 57 -1.75 -5.92 2.43
N SER A 58 -2.84 -6.58 2.81
CA SER A 58 -3.35 -6.54 4.18
C SER A 58 -2.32 -7.08 5.18
N ALA A 59 -1.66 -8.19 4.86
CA ALA A 59 -0.60 -8.76 5.71
C ALA A 59 0.63 -7.82 5.82
N GLN A 60 1.05 -7.20 4.71
CA GLN A 60 2.13 -6.22 4.71
C GLN A 60 1.79 -5.00 5.57
N LEU A 61 0.56 -4.48 5.47
CA LEU A 61 0.11 -3.36 6.30
C LEU A 61 0.06 -3.73 7.79
N VAL A 62 -0.28 -4.97 8.15
CA VAL A 62 -0.23 -5.44 9.55
C VAL A 62 1.19 -5.44 10.06
N SER A 63 2.14 -5.96 9.27
CA SER A 63 3.56 -5.95 9.63
C SER A 63 4.09 -4.52 9.77
N LEU A 64 3.71 -3.63 8.84
CA LEU A 64 4.12 -2.24 8.86
C LEU A 64 3.52 -1.45 10.02
N HIS A 65 2.24 -1.69 10.36
CA HIS A 65 1.59 -1.07 11.51
C HIS A 65 2.26 -1.50 12.82
N ALA A 66 2.64 -2.78 12.92
CA ALA A 66 3.35 -3.31 14.07
C ALA A 66 4.77 -2.71 14.23
N SER A 67 5.47 -2.43 13.13
CA SER A 67 6.83 -1.86 13.19
C SER A 67 6.85 -0.35 13.45
N LEU A 68 5.93 0.41 12.84
CA LEU A 68 5.90 1.88 12.95
C LEU A 68 5.08 2.41 14.13
N GLY A 69 4.10 1.63 14.58
CA GLY A 69 3.04 2.10 15.48
C GLY A 69 2.03 3.02 14.79
N THR A 70 0.87 3.21 15.44
CA THR A 70 -0.32 3.81 14.83
C THR A 70 -0.10 5.21 14.24
N ARG A 71 0.60 6.11 14.93
CA ARG A 71 0.75 7.50 14.47
C ARG A 71 1.62 7.61 13.21
N ALA A 72 2.74 6.91 13.17
CA ALA A 72 3.65 6.93 12.03
C ALA A 72 3.04 6.18 10.83
N PHE A 73 2.42 5.02 11.09
CA PHE A 73 1.66 4.28 10.07
C PHE A 73 0.57 5.15 9.41
N ASN A 74 -0.23 5.86 10.20
CA ASN A 74 -1.27 6.74 9.66
C ASN A 74 -0.70 7.89 8.82
N ARG A 75 0.47 8.43 9.18
CA ARG A 75 1.14 9.46 8.36
C ARG A 75 1.64 8.87 7.04
N ALA A 76 2.25 7.68 7.08
CA ALA A 76 2.73 6.99 5.89
C ALA A 76 1.57 6.69 4.91
N LEU A 77 0.45 6.17 5.42
CA LEU A 77 -0.74 5.92 4.60
C LEU A 77 -1.28 7.18 3.90
N VAL A 78 -1.23 8.33 4.56
CA VAL A 78 -1.70 9.60 3.98
C VAL A 78 -0.73 10.12 2.92
N ALA A 79 0.57 9.86 3.09
CA ALA A 79 1.59 10.18 2.09
C ALA A 79 1.58 9.21 0.89
N GLY A 80 0.91 8.07 1.02
CA GLY A 80 0.96 6.98 0.05
C GLY A 80 2.11 6.04 0.36
N VAL A 81 1.79 4.75 0.57
CA VAL A 81 2.79 3.73 0.86
C VAL A 81 3.07 2.89 -0.38
N ARG A 82 4.31 2.89 -0.85
CA ARG A 82 4.78 1.87 -1.78
C ARG A 82 5.11 0.60 -1.00
N LEU A 83 4.45 -0.51 -1.35
CA LEU A 83 4.90 -1.84 -0.95
C LEU A 83 5.76 -2.42 -2.06
N ARG A 84 6.70 -3.29 -1.69
CA ARG A 84 7.51 -4.02 -2.66
C ARG A 84 7.38 -5.51 -2.46
N ALA A 85 7.34 -6.27 -3.54
CA ALA A 85 7.17 -7.73 -3.44
C ALA A 85 8.43 -8.43 -2.90
N ASP A 86 9.60 -7.84 -3.11
CA ASP A 86 10.92 -8.34 -2.73
C ASP A 86 11.40 -7.85 -1.35
N VAL A 87 10.75 -6.82 -0.79
CA VAL A 87 11.10 -6.26 0.53
C VAL A 87 10.01 -6.57 1.57
N PRO A 88 10.35 -7.17 2.71
CA PRO A 88 9.41 -7.27 3.84
C PRO A 88 8.96 -5.87 4.28
N ALA A 89 7.64 -5.61 4.40
CA ALA A 89 7.13 -4.26 4.65
C ALA A 89 7.70 -3.57 5.90
N GLY A 90 8.15 -4.32 6.91
CA GLY A 90 8.81 -3.77 8.08
C GLY A 90 10.12 -3.01 7.79
N LEU A 91 10.75 -3.22 6.63
CA LEU A 91 12.01 -2.59 6.21
C LEU A 91 11.84 -1.51 5.12
N ALA A 92 10.68 -1.44 4.47
CA ALA A 92 10.48 -0.64 3.25
C ALA A 92 10.42 0.89 3.47
N LEU A 93 10.28 1.35 4.72
CA LEU A 93 10.11 2.78 5.08
C LEU A 93 11.33 3.41 5.80
N ALA A 94 12.46 2.70 5.87
CA ALA A 94 13.69 3.17 6.53
C ALA A 94 14.75 3.76 5.57
N ALA A 95 14.41 3.95 4.28
CA ALA A 95 15.29 4.53 3.27
C ALA A 95 14.81 5.93 2.87
#